data_AF-A0A563DAJ1-F1
#
_entry.id   AF-A0A563DAJ1-F1
#
_cell.length_a   1.000
_cell.length_b   1.000
_cell.length_c   1.000
_cell.angle_alpha   90.00
_cell.angle_beta   90.00
_cell.angle_gamma   90.00
#
_symmetry.space_group_name_H-M   'P 1'
#
loop_
_entity.id
_entity.type
_entity.pdbx_description
1 polymer ?
#
loop_
_entity_poly.entity_id
_entity_poly.type
_entity_poly.pdbx_seq_one_letter_code
_entity_poly.pdbx_strand_id
1 'polypeptide(L)'
;MRKILNVFLFILFLLIIAGCILPYFLPKNIEISASKKLINPISEVFLEFNDLENFGSWGLLTEQDSINTRINYFSPYKGKGASLTWKNKKNYEIGNGEFKILESIINKKIKAQIIFVNYGILCSEDIYFKSLKEGTYIKVSLKTQDFSYFKRIFAYLNAENLQEILDESLNRLELKLNKKNIPQQLKLGESDFIDKKNVQLLAVKNETTTDSEEISKNLHKSFHTVNQYMVDSLNYSLLDIKNPIVYYTNFDTINKSATYYAGYPVNNLDIIPNDNIKLISIPSGKAIFTPIKTTNLNLLNSKYTLDSYAKENGIKLKNQFWQEFNDFPTSNDDEIRGNAFYLIIE
;
A
#
# COMPACT_ATOMS: atom_id res chain seq x y z
N MET A 1 -37.67 -51.98 -6.76
CA MET A 1 -37.37 -51.06 -7.88
C MET A 1 -38.49 -50.06 -8.17
N ARG A 2 -39.73 -50.47 -8.49
CA ARG A 2 -40.86 -49.53 -8.75
C ARG A 2 -41.15 -48.50 -7.63
N LYS A 3 -41.11 -48.91 -6.36
CA LYS A 3 -41.35 -48.00 -5.22
C LYS A 3 -40.29 -46.90 -5.10
N ILE A 4 -39.01 -47.22 -5.35
CA ILE A 4 -37.90 -46.27 -5.31
C ILE A 4 -38.00 -45.28 -6.48
N LEU A 5 -38.34 -45.77 -7.68
CA LEU A 5 -38.55 -44.92 -8.85
C LEU A 5 -39.72 -43.94 -8.64
N ASN A 6 -40.83 -44.39 -8.06
CA ASN A 6 -41.98 -43.53 -7.79
C ASN A 6 -41.65 -42.45 -6.73
N VAL A 7 -40.89 -42.80 -5.69
CA VAL A 7 -40.42 -41.83 -4.69
C VAL A 7 -39.47 -40.81 -5.32
N PHE A 8 -38.54 -41.25 -6.16
CA PHE A 8 -37.64 -40.36 -6.91
C PHE A 8 -38.41 -39.39 -7.82
N LEU A 9 -39.38 -39.89 -8.59
CA LEU A 9 -40.22 -39.07 -9.46
C LEU A 9 -41.07 -38.06 -8.68
N PHE A 10 -41.58 -38.46 -7.51
CA PHE A 10 -42.33 -37.57 -6.63
C PHE A 10 -41.45 -36.45 -6.06
N ILE A 11 -40.22 -36.76 -5.62
CA ILE A 11 -39.25 -35.76 -5.16
C ILE A 11 -38.88 -34.81 -6.32
N LEU A 12 -38.64 -35.34 -7.52
CA LEU A 12 -38.35 -34.53 -8.69
C LEU A 12 -39.51 -33.59 -9.04
N PHE A 13 -40.75 -34.07 -8.94
CA PHE A 13 -41.95 -33.26 -9.15
C PHE A 13 -42.05 -32.12 -8.13
N LEU A 14 -41.80 -32.40 -6.84
CA LEU A 14 -41.76 -31.37 -5.80
C LEU A 14 -40.65 -30.34 -6.06
N LEU A 15 -39.47 -30.76 -6.51
CA LEU A 15 -38.38 -29.85 -6.88
C LEU A 15 -38.75 -28.95 -8.07
N ILE A 16 -39.46 -29.48 -9.06
CA ILE A 16 -39.94 -28.68 -10.20
C ILE A 16 -40.96 -27.64 -9.73
N ILE A 17 -41.94 -28.04 -8.92
CA ILE A 17 -42.93 -27.10 -8.35
C ILE A 17 -42.22 -26.02 -7.53
N ALA A 18 -41.28 -26.41 -6.67
CA ALA A 18 -40.49 -25.47 -5.89
C ALA A 18 -39.71 -24.52 -6.81
N GLY A 19 -39.05 -25.01 -7.86
CA GLY A 19 -38.32 -24.19 -8.84
C GLY A 19 -39.21 -23.22 -9.62
N CYS A 20 -40.49 -23.52 -9.81
CA CYS A 20 -41.46 -22.63 -10.45
C CYS A 20 -42.00 -21.54 -9.49
N ILE A 21 -42.18 -21.86 -8.21
CA ILE A 21 -42.81 -20.96 -7.24
C ILE A 21 -41.76 -20.08 -6.54
N LEU A 22 -40.60 -20.63 -6.19
CA LEU A 22 -39.54 -19.97 -5.42
C LEU A 22 -39.12 -18.60 -6.00
N PRO A 23 -38.92 -18.41 -7.33
CA PRO A 23 -38.43 -17.13 -7.85
C PRO A 23 -39.40 -15.96 -7.67
N TYR A 24 -40.69 -16.24 -7.41
CA TYR A 24 -41.67 -15.21 -7.08
C TYR A 24 -41.33 -14.48 -5.78
N PHE A 25 -40.81 -15.21 -4.79
CA PHE A 25 -40.45 -14.67 -3.47
C PHE A 25 -39.03 -14.11 -3.41
N LEU A 26 -38.22 -14.32 -4.45
CA LEU A 26 -36.84 -13.87 -4.51
C LEU A 26 -36.73 -12.44 -5.07
N PRO A 27 -35.70 -11.68 -4.64
CA PRO A 27 -35.51 -10.31 -5.09
C PRO A 27 -35.26 -10.23 -6.60
N LYS A 28 -35.73 -9.13 -7.21
CA LYS A 28 -35.58 -8.90 -8.65
C LYS A 28 -34.15 -8.51 -9.03
N ASN A 29 -33.41 -7.88 -8.14
CA ASN A 29 -32.03 -7.47 -8.31
C ASN A 29 -31.26 -7.71 -7.00
N ILE A 30 -29.94 -7.68 -7.08
CA ILE A 30 -29.05 -7.74 -5.92
C ILE A 30 -28.49 -6.33 -5.71
N GLU A 31 -28.52 -5.86 -4.47
CA GLU A 31 -27.92 -4.60 -4.04
C GLU A 31 -27.04 -4.91 -2.82
N ILE A 32 -25.73 -4.71 -2.98
CA ILE A 32 -24.72 -4.98 -1.96
C ILE A 32 -23.85 -3.75 -1.76
N SER A 33 -23.28 -3.61 -0.57
CA SER A 33 -22.35 -2.52 -0.31
C SER A 33 -21.29 -2.91 0.70
N ALA A 34 -20.07 -2.44 0.44
CA ALA A 34 -18.94 -2.55 1.35
C ALA A 34 -18.46 -1.15 1.71
N SER A 35 -17.90 -1.00 2.90
CA SER A 35 -17.31 0.27 3.32
C SER A 35 -16.07 0.06 4.17
N LYS A 36 -15.13 1.00 4.07
CA LYS A 36 -13.87 0.91 4.78
C LYS A 36 -13.33 2.28 5.15
N LYS A 37 -12.60 2.35 6.26
CA LYS A 37 -11.79 3.52 6.64
C LYS A 37 -10.34 3.21 6.30
N LEU A 38 -9.69 4.10 5.58
CA LEU A 38 -8.30 4.00 5.16
C LEU A 38 -7.54 5.16 5.77
N ILE A 39 -6.30 4.95 6.22
CA ILE A 39 -5.44 6.01 6.76
C ILE A 39 -4.95 6.99 5.67
N ASN A 40 -5.06 6.59 4.40
CA ASN A 40 -4.58 7.35 3.25
C ASN A 40 -5.39 8.63 2.96
N PRO A 41 -4.75 9.68 2.40
CA PRO A 41 -5.44 10.88 1.93
C PRO A 41 -6.49 10.58 0.86
N ILE A 42 -7.59 11.33 0.87
CA ILE A 42 -8.73 11.11 -0.03
C ILE A 42 -8.37 11.19 -1.51
N SER A 43 -7.41 12.05 -1.87
CA SER A 43 -6.91 12.17 -3.24
C SER A 43 -6.22 10.91 -3.72
N GLU A 44 -5.45 10.24 -2.86
CA GLU A 44 -4.76 9.00 -3.19
C GLU A 44 -5.76 7.87 -3.39
N VAL A 45 -6.69 7.71 -2.43
CA VAL A 45 -7.75 6.70 -2.49
C VAL A 45 -8.65 6.92 -3.71
N PHE A 46 -9.03 8.16 -4.00
CA PHE A 46 -9.85 8.50 -5.17
C PHE A 46 -9.15 8.14 -6.49
N LEU A 47 -7.84 8.38 -6.60
CA LEU A 47 -7.06 8.05 -7.79
C LEU A 47 -7.00 6.55 -8.07
N GLU A 48 -7.08 5.69 -7.04
CA GLU A 48 -7.10 4.23 -7.22
C GLU A 48 -8.35 3.72 -7.95
N PHE A 49 -9.44 4.47 -7.94
CA PHE A 49 -10.68 4.15 -8.69
C PHE A 49 -10.85 5.00 -9.94
N ASN A 50 -10.37 6.25 -9.90
CA ASN A 50 -10.55 7.19 -11.00
C ASN A 50 -9.60 6.90 -12.18
N ASP A 51 -8.45 6.31 -11.91
CA ASP A 51 -7.49 5.86 -12.91
C ASP A 51 -7.64 4.35 -13.12
N LEU A 52 -8.00 3.94 -14.33
CA LEU A 52 -8.31 2.54 -14.59
C LEU A 52 -7.09 1.64 -14.61
N GLU A 53 -5.88 2.17 -14.85
CA GLU A 53 -4.66 1.39 -14.72
C GLU A 53 -4.39 1.05 -13.25
N ASN A 54 -4.69 1.99 -12.35
CA ASN A 54 -4.62 1.72 -10.91
C ASN A 54 -5.66 0.70 -10.49
N PHE A 55 -6.93 0.91 -10.86
CA PHE A 55 -8.04 0.01 -10.52
C PHE A 55 -7.79 -1.41 -11.04
N GLY A 56 -7.32 -1.53 -12.29
CA GLY A 56 -6.99 -2.80 -12.93
C GLY A 56 -5.80 -3.54 -12.32
N SER A 57 -5.12 -3.00 -11.32
CA SER A 57 -4.03 -3.69 -10.62
C SER A 57 -4.48 -4.44 -9.35
N TRP A 58 -5.64 -4.12 -8.78
CA TRP A 58 -6.08 -4.67 -7.48
C TRP A 58 -7.59 -4.96 -7.37
N GLY A 59 -8.39 -4.39 -8.28
CA GLY A 59 -9.85 -4.41 -8.23
C GLY A 59 -10.45 -5.81 -8.21
N LEU A 60 -11.77 -5.86 -8.34
CA LEU A 60 -12.56 -7.10 -8.18
C LEU A 60 -12.13 -8.26 -9.12
N LEU A 61 -11.40 -7.96 -10.19
CA LEU A 61 -11.20 -8.85 -11.34
C LEU A 61 -9.76 -9.35 -11.53
N THR A 62 -8.80 -8.92 -10.71
CA THR A 62 -7.39 -8.85 -11.15
C THR A 62 -6.45 -9.89 -10.58
N GLU A 63 -6.76 -10.55 -9.45
CA GLU A 63 -5.80 -11.45 -8.79
C GLU A 63 -6.21 -12.93 -8.69
N GLN A 64 -7.45 -13.32 -9.00
CA GLN A 64 -7.78 -14.75 -8.98
C GLN A 64 -7.07 -15.54 -10.09
N ASP A 65 -6.65 -14.89 -11.20
CA ASP A 65 -5.85 -15.50 -12.26
C ASP A 65 -5.19 -14.47 -13.20
N SER A 66 -4.24 -13.67 -12.68
CA SER A 66 -3.56 -12.62 -13.48
C SER A 66 -2.79 -13.18 -14.69
N ILE A 67 -2.37 -14.45 -14.64
CA ILE A 67 -1.63 -15.10 -15.74
C ILE A 67 -2.55 -15.33 -16.96
N ASN A 68 -3.82 -15.66 -16.74
CA ASN A 68 -4.77 -15.95 -17.82
C ASN A 68 -5.76 -14.82 -18.09
N THR A 69 -5.68 -13.71 -17.36
CA THR A 69 -6.53 -12.52 -17.55
C THR A 69 -5.79 -11.47 -18.36
N ARG A 70 -6.36 -11.07 -19.51
CA ARG A 70 -5.89 -9.92 -20.29
C ARG A 70 -6.81 -8.74 -20.08
N ILE A 71 -6.24 -7.59 -19.73
CA ILE A 71 -6.95 -6.32 -19.58
C ILE A 71 -6.53 -5.38 -20.69
N ASN A 72 -7.50 -4.76 -21.37
CA ASN A 72 -7.25 -3.68 -22.31
C ASN A 72 -7.87 -2.40 -21.78
N TYR A 73 -7.12 -1.31 -21.79
CA TYR A 73 -7.57 0.01 -21.37
C TYR A 73 -7.86 0.89 -22.58
N PHE A 74 -8.90 1.72 -22.49
CA PHE A 74 -9.33 2.60 -23.56
C PHE A 74 -9.28 4.06 -23.10
N SER A 75 -8.82 4.94 -23.99
CA SER A 75 -8.71 6.37 -23.70
C SER A 75 -10.11 7.02 -23.57
N PRO A 76 -10.31 7.91 -22.57
CA PRO A 76 -9.34 8.39 -21.59
C PRO A 76 -9.04 7.35 -20.50
N TYR A 77 -7.80 7.22 -20.02
CA TYR A 77 -7.45 6.22 -19.00
C TYR A 77 -7.99 6.54 -17.59
N LYS A 78 -8.45 7.78 -17.38
CA LYS A 78 -8.95 8.27 -16.10
C LYS A 78 -10.16 9.18 -16.24
N GLY A 79 -10.99 9.21 -15.21
CA GLY A 79 -12.17 10.08 -15.15
C GLY A 79 -13.33 9.60 -16.03
N LYS A 80 -14.30 10.49 -16.24
CA LYS A 80 -15.51 10.19 -17.01
C LYS A 80 -15.16 9.72 -18.43
N GLY A 81 -15.76 8.62 -18.83
CA GLY A 81 -15.56 8.02 -20.15
C GLY A 81 -14.45 6.97 -20.19
N ALA A 82 -13.64 6.86 -19.14
CA ALA A 82 -12.62 5.82 -19.06
C ALA A 82 -13.26 4.44 -19.06
N SER A 83 -12.70 3.51 -19.83
CA SER A 83 -13.13 2.12 -19.82
C SER A 83 -11.99 1.13 -19.93
N LEU A 84 -12.25 -0.08 -19.44
CA LEU A 84 -11.41 -1.24 -19.65
C LEU A 84 -12.27 -2.45 -20.02
N THR A 85 -11.65 -3.43 -20.66
CA THR A 85 -12.24 -4.76 -20.88
C THR A 85 -11.31 -5.81 -20.31
N TRP A 86 -11.86 -6.87 -19.74
CA TRP A 86 -11.08 -8.04 -19.32
C TRP A 86 -11.53 -9.29 -20.08
N LYS A 87 -10.57 -10.19 -20.30
CA LYS A 87 -10.81 -11.50 -20.89
C LYS A 87 -9.99 -12.55 -20.14
N ASN A 88 -10.66 -13.48 -19.45
CA ASN A 88 -9.99 -14.62 -18.84
C ASN A 88 -10.11 -15.87 -19.72
N LYS A 89 -8.98 -16.52 -20.03
CA LYS A 89 -8.94 -17.68 -20.92
C LYS A 89 -9.26 -19.03 -20.24
N LYS A 90 -9.17 -19.13 -18.91
CA LYS A 90 -9.25 -20.41 -18.18
C LYS A 90 -10.33 -20.44 -17.11
N ASN A 91 -10.56 -19.33 -16.42
CA ASN A 91 -11.52 -19.23 -15.35
C ASN A 91 -12.85 -18.64 -15.87
N TYR A 92 -13.88 -19.48 -15.95
CA TYR A 92 -15.22 -19.09 -16.40
C TYR A 92 -15.97 -18.24 -15.38
N GLU A 93 -15.59 -18.28 -14.10
CA GLU A 93 -16.19 -17.47 -13.02
C GLU A 93 -15.77 -16.00 -13.14
N ILE A 94 -14.51 -15.76 -13.51
CA ILE A 94 -14.01 -14.40 -13.84
C ILE A 94 -14.56 -13.95 -15.20
N GLY A 95 -14.60 -14.88 -16.16
CA GLY A 95 -15.19 -14.68 -17.48
C GLY A 95 -14.61 -13.49 -18.23
N ASN A 96 -15.48 -12.82 -18.99
CA ASN A 96 -15.15 -11.63 -19.77
C ASN A 96 -16.10 -10.49 -19.42
N GLY A 97 -15.63 -9.26 -19.56
CA GLY A 97 -16.48 -8.12 -19.33
C GLY A 97 -15.86 -6.77 -19.65
N GLU A 98 -16.65 -5.75 -19.32
CA GLU A 98 -16.32 -4.34 -19.52
C GLU A 98 -16.59 -3.55 -18.23
N PHE A 99 -15.72 -2.60 -17.94
CA PHE A 99 -15.90 -1.62 -16.88
C PHE A 99 -15.79 -0.22 -17.47
N LYS A 100 -16.70 0.68 -17.11
CA LYS A 100 -16.74 2.06 -17.63
C LYS A 100 -17.12 3.07 -16.57
N ILE A 101 -16.34 4.13 -16.44
CA ILE A 101 -16.65 5.28 -15.58
C ILE A 101 -17.66 6.18 -16.30
N LEU A 102 -18.88 6.26 -15.76
CA LEU A 102 -19.96 7.10 -16.29
C LEU A 102 -19.91 8.53 -15.73
N GLU A 103 -19.44 8.68 -14.50
CA GLU A 103 -19.35 9.96 -13.79
C GLU A 103 -18.16 9.92 -12.82
N SER A 104 -17.42 11.02 -12.72
CA SER A 104 -16.33 11.17 -11.75
C SER A 104 -16.32 12.61 -11.21
N ILE A 105 -16.58 12.74 -9.91
CA ILE A 105 -16.51 13.99 -9.15
C ILE A 105 -15.36 13.85 -8.17
N ILE A 106 -14.31 14.64 -8.40
CA ILE A 106 -13.04 14.61 -7.65
C ILE A 106 -13.29 14.50 -6.15
N ASN A 107 -12.69 13.47 -5.53
CA ASN A 107 -12.69 13.20 -4.10
C ASN A 107 -14.10 13.09 -3.46
N LYS A 108 -15.14 12.86 -4.25
CA LYS A 108 -16.53 12.79 -3.74
C LYS A 108 -17.24 11.54 -4.21
N LYS A 109 -17.28 11.31 -5.52
CA LYS A 109 -18.11 10.27 -6.11
C LYS A 109 -17.57 9.77 -7.43
N ILE A 110 -17.66 8.46 -7.66
CA ILE A 110 -17.53 7.84 -8.98
C ILE A 110 -18.78 6.99 -9.22
N LYS A 111 -19.32 7.06 -10.44
CA LYS A 111 -20.30 6.09 -10.94
C LYS A 111 -19.68 5.30 -12.06
N ALA A 112 -19.73 3.99 -11.94
CA ALA A 112 -19.27 3.08 -12.98
C ALA A 112 -20.36 2.10 -13.39
N GLN A 113 -20.15 1.50 -14.55
CA GLN A 113 -20.93 0.41 -15.08
C GLN A 113 -20.01 -0.78 -15.30
N ILE A 114 -20.50 -1.96 -14.92
CA ILE A 114 -19.82 -3.23 -15.11
C ILE A 114 -20.73 -4.12 -15.94
N ILE A 115 -20.18 -4.72 -16.99
CA ILE A 115 -20.89 -5.68 -17.84
C ILE A 115 -20.15 -7.01 -17.74
N PHE A 116 -20.81 -8.01 -17.15
CA PHE A 116 -20.34 -9.39 -17.14
C PHE A 116 -20.89 -10.11 -18.37
N VAL A 117 -20.10 -10.15 -19.45
CA VAL A 117 -20.52 -10.62 -20.77
C VAL A 117 -20.98 -12.08 -20.74
N ASN A 118 -20.27 -12.95 -20.02
CA ASN A 118 -20.60 -14.38 -19.94
C ASN A 118 -21.95 -14.64 -19.28
N TYR A 119 -22.36 -13.79 -18.34
CA TYR A 119 -23.61 -13.94 -17.59
C TYR A 119 -24.76 -13.09 -18.16
N GLY A 120 -24.43 -12.15 -19.06
CA GLY A 120 -25.37 -11.15 -19.57
C GLY A 120 -25.92 -10.27 -18.44
N ILE A 121 -25.09 -9.94 -17.45
CA ILE A 121 -25.46 -9.14 -16.28
C ILE A 121 -24.81 -7.77 -16.41
N LEU A 122 -25.62 -6.73 -16.23
CA LEU A 122 -25.19 -5.35 -16.10
C LEU A 122 -25.33 -4.93 -14.65
N CYS A 123 -24.28 -4.30 -14.12
CA CYS A 123 -24.24 -3.74 -12.78
C CYS A 123 -23.92 -2.24 -12.84
N SER A 124 -24.56 -1.46 -11.99
CA SER A 124 -24.13 -0.11 -11.65
C SER A 124 -23.33 -0.15 -10.36
N GLU A 125 -22.20 0.55 -10.35
CA GLU A 125 -21.35 0.73 -9.18
C GLU A 125 -21.33 2.20 -8.78
N ASP A 126 -21.70 2.49 -7.53
CA ASP A 126 -21.59 3.81 -6.92
C ASP A 126 -20.49 3.77 -5.86
N ILE A 127 -19.46 4.60 -6.04
CA ILE A 127 -18.36 4.74 -5.09
C ILE A 127 -18.42 6.14 -4.47
N TYR A 128 -18.49 6.19 -3.16
CA TYR A 128 -18.54 7.42 -2.38
C TYR A 128 -17.31 7.57 -1.50
N PHE A 129 -16.78 8.79 -1.44
CA PHE A 129 -15.60 9.14 -0.66
C PHE A 129 -15.93 10.27 0.33
N LYS A 130 -15.41 10.17 1.55
CA LYS A 130 -15.54 11.21 2.58
C LYS A 130 -14.24 11.36 3.35
N SER A 131 -13.71 12.58 3.41
CA SER A 131 -12.54 12.87 4.22
C SER A 131 -12.89 12.74 5.70
N LEU A 132 -12.00 12.11 6.47
CA LEU A 132 -12.06 12.06 7.93
C LEU A 132 -10.97 12.96 8.51
N LYS A 133 -10.94 13.11 9.84
CA LYS A 133 -9.81 13.78 10.54
C LYS A 133 -8.50 13.04 10.28
N GLU A 134 -8.55 11.71 10.29
CA GLU A 134 -7.44 10.81 10.01
C GLU A 134 -7.86 9.87 8.88
N GLY A 135 -7.47 10.21 7.66
CA GLY A 135 -7.69 9.39 6.47
C GLY A 135 -9.04 9.59 5.76
N THR A 136 -9.53 8.52 5.15
CA THR A 136 -10.66 8.54 4.20
C THR A 136 -11.65 7.43 4.49
N TYR A 137 -12.94 7.76 4.53
CA TYR A 137 -14.02 6.78 4.48
C TYR A 137 -14.44 6.55 3.03
N ILE A 138 -14.56 5.28 2.64
CA ILE A 138 -15.04 4.87 1.33
C ILE A 138 -16.26 3.97 1.51
N LYS A 139 -17.23 4.10 0.60
CA LYS A 139 -18.34 3.15 0.44
C LYS A 139 -18.49 2.81 -1.03
N VAL A 140 -18.45 1.51 -1.35
CA VAL A 140 -18.73 0.98 -2.68
C VAL A 140 -20.08 0.28 -2.62
N SER A 141 -20.98 0.59 -3.56
CA SER A 141 -22.30 -0.03 -3.66
C SER A 141 -22.49 -0.57 -5.06
N LEU A 142 -22.83 -1.85 -5.17
CA LEU A 142 -23.10 -2.52 -6.42
C LEU A 142 -24.58 -2.86 -6.49
N LYS A 143 -25.18 -2.58 -7.66
CA LYS A 143 -26.56 -2.93 -7.95
C LYS A 143 -26.67 -3.58 -9.31
N THR A 144 -27.27 -4.75 -9.36
CA THR A 144 -27.51 -5.45 -10.62
C THR A 144 -28.77 -4.90 -11.31
N GLN A 145 -28.86 -5.09 -12.62
CA GLN A 145 -30.14 -5.02 -13.31
C GLN A 145 -31.12 -6.09 -12.79
N ASP A 146 -32.39 -5.95 -13.17
CA ASP A 146 -33.40 -6.95 -12.83
C ASP A 146 -33.13 -8.29 -13.54
N PHE A 147 -33.12 -9.37 -12.76
CA PHE A 147 -33.03 -10.73 -13.23
C PHE A 147 -34.37 -11.20 -13.79
N SER A 148 -34.30 -11.97 -14.89
CA SER A 148 -35.44 -12.73 -15.36
C SER A 148 -35.90 -13.73 -14.29
N TYR A 149 -37.17 -14.12 -14.35
CA TYR A 149 -37.84 -14.87 -13.28
C TYR A 149 -37.00 -16.02 -12.71
N PHE A 150 -36.58 -16.98 -13.53
CA PHE A 150 -35.79 -18.12 -13.06
C PHE A 150 -34.34 -17.80 -12.67
N LYS A 151 -33.74 -16.73 -13.22
CA LYS A 151 -32.37 -16.33 -12.87
C LYS A 151 -32.24 -15.83 -11.42
N ARG A 152 -33.36 -15.46 -10.79
CA ARG A 152 -33.38 -15.01 -9.39
C ARG A 152 -32.90 -16.09 -8.41
N ILE A 153 -33.19 -17.37 -8.69
CA ILE A 153 -32.71 -18.48 -7.85
C ILE A 153 -31.18 -18.52 -7.85
N PHE A 154 -30.58 -18.49 -9.04
CA PHE A 154 -29.13 -18.49 -9.17
C PHE A 154 -28.50 -17.24 -8.56
N ALA A 155 -29.08 -16.06 -8.80
CA ALA A 155 -28.60 -14.81 -8.22
C ALA A 155 -28.63 -14.83 -6.68
N TYR A 156 -29.72 -15.33 -6.08
CA TYR A 156 -29.86 -15.43 -4.63
C TYR A 156 -28.81 -16.37 -4.01
N LEU A 157 -28.60 -17.56 -4.59
CA LEU A 157 -27.63 -18.54 -4.09
C LEU A 157 -26.18 -18.05 -4.14
N ASN A 158 -25.86 -17.08 -5.01
CA ASN A 158 -24.52 -16.54 -5.16
C ASN A 158 -24.35 -15.13 -4.53
N ALA A 159 -25.39 -14.58 -3.91
CA ALA A 159 -25.36 -13.21 -3.40
C ALA A 159 -24.36 -13.02 -2.25
N GLU A 160 -24.21 -14.02 -1.38
CA GLU A 160 -23.26 -14.00 -0.27
C GLU A 160 -21.81 -13.94 -0.77
N ASN A 161 -21.45 -14.80 -1.73
CA ASN A 161 -20.14 -14.79 -2.36
C ASN A 161 -19.80 -13.42 -2.98
N LEU A 162 -20.79 -12.73 -3.58
CA LEU A 162 -20.57 -11.40 -4.16
C LEU A 162 -20.25 -10.34 -3.10
N GLN A 163 -20.89 -10.42 -1.92
CA GLN A 163 -20.58 -9.55 -0.79
C GLN A 163 -19.15 -9.78 -0.30
N GLU A 164 -18.74 -11.03 -0.11
CA GLU A 164 -17.38 -11.39 0.31
C GLU A 164 -16.33 -10.88 -0.68
N ILE A 165 -16.53 -11.09 -1.99
CA ILE A 165 -15.64 -10.60 -3.05
C ILE A 165 -15.49 -9.08 -2.99
N LEU A 166 -16.58 -8.36 -2.71
CA LEU A 166 -16.56 -6.91 -2.59
C LEU A 166 -15.78 -6.46 -1.36
N ASP A 167 -16.02 -7.08 -0.20
CA ASP A 167 -15.30 -6.78 1.04
C ASP A 167 -13.79 -7.10 0.90
N GLU A 168 -13.43 -8.23 0.31
CA GLU A 168 -12.05 -8.60 0.02
C GLU A 168 -11.36 -7.60 -0.91
N SER A 169 -12.06 -7.05 -1.89
CA SER A 169 -11.48 -6.03 -2.78
C SER A 169 -11.04 -4.78 -2.03
N LEU A 170 -11.80 -4.36 -1.01
CA LEU A 170 -11.42 -3.22 -0.17
C LEU A 170 -10.27 -3.57 0.79
N ASN A 171 -10.14 -4.84 1.18
CA ASN A 171 -8.95 -5.34 1.87
C ASN A 171 -7.71 -5.29 0.98
N ARG A 172 -7.81 -5.70 -0.29
CA ARG A 172 -6.72 -5.59 -1.26
C ARG A 172 -6.31 -4.15 -1.52
N LEU A 173 -7.27 -3.24 -1.65
CA LEU A 173 -7.00 -1.80 -1.78
C LEU A 173 -6.19 -1.27 -0.60
N GLU A 174 -6.62 -1.59 0.63
CA GLU A 174 -5.88 -1.19 1.83
C GLU A 174 -4.45 -1.76 1.82
N LEU A 175 -4.28 -3.04 1.48
CA LEU A 175 -2.95 -3.64 1.37
C LEU A 175 -2.10 -2.96 0.29
N LYS A 176 -2.67 -2.63 -0.88
CA LYS A 176 -1.96 -1.92 -1.95
C LYS A 176 -1.53 -0.53 -1.49
N LEU A 177 -2.44 0.23 -0.89
CA LEU A 177 -2.17 1.58 -0.39
C LEU A 177 -1.16 1.57 0.75
N ASN A 178 -1.23 0.59 1.64
CA ASN A 178 -0.23 0.38 2.69
C ASN A 178 1.12 -0.04 2.11
N LYS A 179 1.15 -0.88 1.06
CA LYS A 179 2.36 -1.24 0.31
C LYS A 179 2.95 -0.08 -0.50
N LYS A 180 2.15 0.89 -0.91
CA LYS A 180 2.60 2.13 -1.58
C LYS A 180 3.18 3.13 -0.58
N ASN A 181 2.73 3.06 0.67
CA ASN A 181 3.31 3.76 1.83
C ASN A 181 4.53 3.04 2.44
N ILE A 182 4.77 1.79 2.04
CA ILE A 182 6.08 1.14 2.18
C ILE A 182 6.87 1.58 0.95
N PRO A 183 8.05 2.22 1.07
CA PRO A 183 8.89 2.49 -0.08
C PRO A 183 9.02 1.19 -0.88
N GLN A 184 8.77 1.25 -2.20
CA GLN A 184 8.87 0.14 -3.14
C GLN A 184 9.95 -0.85 -2.65
N GLN A 185 9.64 -2.16 -2.51
CA GLN A 185 10.66 -3.16 -2.18
C GLN A 185 11.59 -3.29 -3.39
N LEU A 186 12.44 -2.29 -3.56
CA LEU A 186 13.62 -2.31 -4.38
C LEU A 186 14.39 -3.58 -4.01
N LYS A 187 14.90 -4.28 -5.01
CA LYS A 187 15.90 -5.31 -4.74
C LYS A 187 17.17 -4.64 -4.22
N LEU A 188 18.01 -5.39 -3.52
CA LEU A 188 19.34 -4.91 -3.15
C LEU A 188 20.07 -4.43 -4.41
N GLY A 189 20.55 -3.18 -4.38
CA GLY A 189 21.25 -2.54 -5.49
C GLY A 189 20.36 -1.72 -6.42
N GLU A 190 19.03 -1.78 -6.29
CA GLU A 190 18.12 -0.88 -7.01
C GLU A 190 17.95 0.45 -6.25
N SER A 191 17.63 1.53 -6.96
CA SER A 191 17.38 2.86 -6.39
C SER A 191 16.22 3.53 -7.13
N ASP A 192 15.41 4.31 -6.41
CA ASP A 192 14.29 5.08 -6.99
C ASP A 192 14.09 6.41 -6.26
N PHE A 193 13.24 7.27 -6.81
CA PHE A 193 12.86 8.56 -6.25
C PHE A 193 11.81 8.43 -5.14
N ILE A 194 11.89 9.31 -4.15
CA ILE A 194 10.90 9.41 -3.08
C ILE A 194 10.78 10.86 -2.60
N ASP A 195 9.57 11.30 -2.28
CA ASP A 195 9.32 12.55 -1.57
C ASP A 195 9.38 12.31 -0.06
N LYS A 196 10.39 12.87 0.62
CA LYS A 196 10.53 12.77 2.08
C LYS A 196 9.99 14.01 2.77
N LYS A 197 9.16 13.78 3.79
CA LYS A 197 8.72 14.81 4.73
C LYS A 197 9.84 15.14 5.71
N ASN A 198 9.71 16.29 6.37
CA ASN A 198 10.60 16.69 7.44
C ASN A 198 10.53 15.69 8.60
N VAL A 199 11.68 15.33 9.16
CA VAL A 199 11.76 14.44 10.31
C VAL A 199 12.48 15.17 11.44
N GLN A 200 11.84 15.24 12.60
CA GLN A 200 12.49 15.70 13.82
C GLN A 200 13.20 14.52 14.46
N LEU A 201 14.48 14.71 14.77
CA LEU A 201 15.38 13.66 15.21
C LEU A 201 16.03 14.10 16.52
N LEU A 202 15.79 13.32 17.58
CA LEU A 202 16.49 13.45 18.84
C LEU A 202 17.76 12.60 18.76
N ALA A 203 18.93 13.22 18.76
CA ALA A 203 20.18 12.55 18.42
C ALA A 203 21.42 13.09 19.13
N VAL A 204 22.44 12.23 19.23
CA VAL A 204 23.79 12.61 19.66
C VAL A 204 24.63 12.94 18.43
N LYS A 205 25.36 14.06 18.48
CA LYS A 205 26.33 14.44 17.45
C LYS A 205 27.63 13.65 17.65
N ASN A 206 28.14 13.07 16.58
CA ASN A 206 29.42 12.36 16.54
C ASN A 206 30.34 13.01 15.51
N GLU A 207 31.62 13.13 15.88
CA GLU A 207 32.72 13.57 15.03
C GLU A 207 33.85 12.54 15.16
N THR A 208 34.17 11.87 14.07
CA THR A 208 35.05 10.69 14.07
C THR A 208 35.69 10.51 12.68
N THR A 209 36.49 9.46 12.51
CA THR A 209 37.06 9.11 11.22
C THR A 209 36.03 8.43 10.31
N THR A 210 36.40 8.10 9.08
CA THR A 210 35.57 7.26 8.19
C THR A 210 35.72 5.76 8.45
N ASP A 211 36.37 5.36 9.55
CA ASP A 211 36.55 3.95 9.93
C ASP A 211 35.23 3.31 10.37
N SER A 212 34.91 2.15 9.81
CA SER A 212 33.62 1.49 10.05
C SER A 212 33.47 0.95 11.48
N GLU A 213 34.55 0.50 12.11
CA GLU A 213 34.49 -0.01 13.49
C GLU A 213 34.31 1.13 14.48
N GLU A 214 35.01 2.25 14.26
CA GLU A 214 34.87 3.46 15.08
C GLU A 214 33.45 4.04 14.98
N ILE A 215 32.92 4.14 13.76
CA ILE A 215 31.53 4.58 13.51
C ILE A 215 30.55 3.64 14.19
N SER A 216 30.67 2.32 14.00
CA SER A 216 29.78 1.32 14.61
C SER A 216 29.73 1.45 16.14
N LYS A 217 30.91 1.51 16.78
CA LYS A 217 31.02 1.69 18.23
C LYS A 217 30.33 2.97 18.72
N ASN A 218 30.52 4.08 18.00
CA ASN A 218 29.91 5.36 18.32
C ASN A 218 28.39 5.34 18.11
N LEU A 219 27.88 4.59 17.12
CA LEU A 219 26.46 4.39 16.89
C LEU A 219 25.80 3.64 18.03
N HIS A 220 26.35 2.50 18.46
CA HIS A 220 25.83 1.78 19.63
C HIS A 220 25.73 2.68 20.86
N LYS A 221 26.79 3.43 21.16
CA LYS A 221 26.81 4.37 22.28
C LYS A 221 25.75 5.45 22.14
N SER A 222 25.60 6.02 20.95
CA SER A 222 24.65 7.10 20.68
C SER A 222 23.21 6.63 20.81
N PHE A 223 22.84 5.52 20.16
CA PHE A 223 21.49 4.97 20.24
C PHE A 223 21.13 4.57 21.67
N HIS A 224 22.05 3.95 22.40
CA HIS A 224 21.83 3.63 23.81
C HIS A 224 21.57 4.90 24.65
N THR A 225 22.38 5.95 24.45
CA THR A 225 22.25 7.22 25.17
C THR A 225 20.91 7.90 24.89
N VAL A 226 20.49 7.96 23.62
CA VAL A 226 19.19 8.56 23.25
C VAL A 226 18.04 7.72 23.78
N ASN A 227 18.12 6.40 23.66
CA ASN A 227 17.07 5.48 24.16
C ASN A 227 16.88 5.65 25.67
N GLN A 228 17.95 5.63 26.45
CA GLN A 228 17.89 5.86 27.90
C GLN A 228 17.25 7.21 28.24
N TYR A 229 17.64 8.28 27.55
CA TYR A 229 17.04 9.59 27.78
C TYR A 229 15.54 9.63 27.42
N MET A 230 15.13 9.00 26.32
CA MET A 230 13.71 8.92 25.94
C MET A 230 12.89 8.15 26.98
N VAL A 231 13.42 7.07 27.54
CA VAL A 231 12.74 6.28 28.59
C VAL A 231 12.74 7.03 29.92
N ASP A 232 13.91 7.43 30.42
CA ASP A 232 14.09 7.92 31.78
C ASP A 232 13.61 9.37 31.96
N SER A 233 13.81 10.21 30.95
CA SER A 233 13.51 11.65 31.03
C SER A 233 12.21 12.05 30.32
N LEU A 234 11.82 11.32 29.25
CA LEU A 234 10.65 11.64 28.44
C LEU A 234 9.49 10.64 28.60
N ASN A 235 9.64 9.59 29.43
CA ASN A 235 8.64 8.55 29.68
C ASN A 235 8.13 7.83 28.42
N TYR A 236 8.97 7.65 27.41
CA TYR A 236 8.62 6.82 26.25
C TYR A 236 8.59 5.33 26.63
N SER A 237 7.65 4.59 26.04
CA SER A 237 7.70 3.12 26.07
C SER A 237 8.80 2.62 25.14
N LEU A 238 9.51 1.56 25.53
CA LEU A 238 10.50 0.89 24.65
C LEU A 238 9.89 0.45 23.32
N LEU A 239 8.59 0.11 23.30
CA LEU A 239 7.89 -0.29 22.08
C LEU A 239 7.62 0.86 21.11
N ASP A 240 7.73 2.11 21.57
CA ASP A 240 7.53 3.31 20.76
C ASP A 240 8.84 3.86 20.20
N ILE A 241 9.99 3.38 20.72
CA ILE A 241 11.32 3.75 20.24
C ILE A 241 11.68 2.81 19.09
N LYS A 242 11.43 3.26 17.87
CA LYS A 242 11.63 2.49 16.64
C LYS A 242 12.34 3.33 15.58
N ASN A 243 12.79 2.67 14.53
CA ASN A 243 13.36 3.27 13.34
C ASN A 243 14.56 4.19 13.61
N PRO A 244 15.68 3.67 14.17
CA PRO A 244 16.87 4.49 14.43
C PRO A 244 17.41 5.11 13.13
N ILE A 245 17.85 6.35 13.23
CA ILE A 245 18.35 7.14 12.10
C ILE A 245 19.80 7.57 12.34
N VAL A 246 20.61 7.47 11.28
CA VAL A 246 21.93 8.08 11.19
C VAL A 246 21.90 9.13 10.09
N TYR A 247 22.10 10.40 10.47
CA TYR A 247 22.08 11.53 9.56
C TYR A 247 23.48 12.13 9.41
N TYR A 248 24.07 12.00 8.22
CA TYR A 248 25.39 12.51 7.90
C TYR A 248 25.30 13.93 7.37
N THR A 249 26.00 14.86 8.03
CA THR A 249 26.19 16.24 7.55
C THR A 249 27.52 16.44 6.85
N ASN A 250 28.50 15.56 7.14
CA ASN A 250 29.77 15.52 6.45
C ASN A 250 30.29 14.07 6.40
N PHE A 251 30.76 13.63 5.24
CA PHE A 251 31.46 12.36 5.09
C PHE A 251 32.56 12.52 4.03
N ASP A 252 33.75 12.85 4.50
CA ASP A 252 34.91 13.16 3.67
C ASP A 252 35.87 11.96 3.64
N THR A 253 35.90 11.27 2.50
CA THR A 253 36.77 10.11 2.27
C THR A 253 38.23 10.50 2.03
N ILE A 254 38.50 11.74 1.62
CA ILE A 254 39.86 12.25 1.35
C ILE A 254 40.53 12.57 2.69
N ASN A 255 39.86 13.37 3.51
CA ASN A 255 40.36 13.77 4.82
C ASN A 255 40.05 12.76 5.93
N LYS A 256 39.41 11.63 5.59
CA LYS A 256 38.98 10.56 6.52
C LYS A 256 38.22 11.09 7.73
N SER A 257 37.30 12.02 7.50
CA SER A 257 36.51 12.66 8.57
C SER A 257 35.02 12.51 8.31
N ALA A 258 34.27 12.17 9.37
CA ALA A 258 32.82 12.05 9.33
C ALA A 258 32.17 12.84 10.48
N THR A 259 31.08 13.53 10.15
CA THR A 259 30.20 14.19 11.13
C THR A 259 28.76 13.75 10.90
N TYR A 260 28.16 13.18 11.92
CA TYR A 260 26.79 12.66 11.83
C TYR A 260 26.04 12.74 13.17
N TYR A 261 24.73 12.60 13.07
CA TYR A 261 23.81 12.58 14.19
C TYR A 261 23.13 11.22 14.23
N ALA A 262 23.14 10.55 15.38
CA ALA A 262 22.54 9.24 15.56
C ALA A 262 21.50 9.27 16.68
N GLY A 263 20.29 8.81 16.39
CA GLY A 263 19.19 8.79 17.36
C GLY A 263 17.86 8.34 16.77
N TYR A 264 16.76 8.80 17.35
CA TYR A 264 15.41 8.33 17.03
C TYR A 264 14.47 9.46 16.61
N PRO A 265 13.57 9.21 15.64
CA PRO A 265 12.58 10.19 15.21
C PRO A 265 11.58 10.47 16.34
N VAL A 266 11.16 11.73 16.46
CA VAL A 266 10.20 12.18 17.48
C VAL A 266 9.08 13.00 16.83
N ASN A 267 7.86 12.85 17.33
CA ASN A 267 6.70 13.63 16.86
C ASN A 267 6.40 14.86 17.73
N ASN A 268 6.92 14.90 18.97
CA ASN A 268 6.69 16.01 19.90
C ASN A 268 7.80 17.06 19.79
N LEU A 269 7.42 18.33 19.67
CA LEU A 269 8.33 19.47 19.56
C LEU A 269 8.67 20.10 20.92
N ASP A 270 7.94 19.77 21.99
CA ASP A 270 8.13 20.34 23.33
C ASP A 270 9.24 19.63 24.14
N ILE A 271 10.18 18.97 23.45
CA ILE A 271 11.28 18.25 24.08
C ILE A 271 12.41 19.25 24.37
N ILE A 272 12.87 19.31 25.61
CA ILE A 272 14.04 20.11 26.02
C ILE A 272 15.25 19.17 26.14
N PRO A 273 16.14 19.09 25.14
CA PRO A 273 17.28 18.19 25.18
C PRO A 273 18.26 18.54 26.30
N ASN A 274 19.02 17.57 26.79
CA ASN A 274 20.15 17.80 27.69
C ASN A 274 21.41 18.22 26.90
N ASP A 275 22.52 18.50 27.58
CA ASP A 275 23.76 19.00 26.94
C ASP A 275 24.32 18.07 25.84
N ASN A 276 24.08 16.76 25.93
CA ASN A 276 24.67 15.75 25.04
C ASN A 276 23.74 15.34 23.89
N ILE A 277 22.44 15.62 24.00
CA ILE A 277 21.42 15.23 23.02
C ILE A 277 20.90 16.50 22.34
N LYS A 278 20.64 16.43 21.04
CA LYS A 278 20.13 17.55 20.27
C LYS A 278 18.84 17.15 19.57
N LEU A 279 17.87 18.06 19.58
CA LEU A 279 16.74 17.99 18.67
C LEU A 279 17.14 18.68 17.37
N ILE A 280 17.27 17.91 16.29
CA ILE A 280 17.63 18.41 14.97
C ILE A 280 16.55 18.05 13.95
N SER A 281 16.60 18.70 12.79
CA SER A 281 15.61 18.52 11.75
C SER A 281 16.27 18.00 10.46
N ILE A 282 15.82 16.83 9.99
CA ILE A 282 16.16 16.31 8.67
C ILE A 282 15.23 16.98 7.66
N PRO A 283 15.75 17.75 6.70
CA PRO A 283 14.92 18.56 5.80
C PRO A 283 14.03 17.70 4.90
N SER A 284 12.83 18.22 4.58
CA SER A 284 11.98 17.63 3.55
C SER A 284 12.54 17.87 2.15
N GLY A 285 12.19 17.00 1.22
CA GLY A 285 12.44 17.22 -0.21
C GLY A 285 12.44 15.93 -1.00
N LYS A 286 12.68 16.07 -2.31
CA LYS A 286 12.94 14.94 -3.19
C LYS A 286 14.25 14.28 -2.82
N ALA A 287 14.23 12.96 -2.76
CA ALA A 287 15.38 12.12 -2.48
C ALA A 287 15.43 10.97 -3.48
N ILE A 288 16.61 10.37 -3.60
CA ILE A 288 16.75 8.99 -4.06
C ILE A 288 16.94 8.08 -2.86
N PHE A 289 16.44 6.85 -2.94
CA PHE A 289 16.58 5.87 -1.87
C PHE A 289 16.96 4.48 -2.39
N THR A 290 17.62 3.70 -1.54
CA THR A 290 18.01 2.31 -1.80
C THR A 290 17.86 1.46 -0.54
N PRO A 291 17.46 0.19 -0.64
CA PRO A 291 17.28 -0.69 0.51
C PRO A 291 18.63 -1.15 1.08
N ILE A 292 18.71 -1.21 2.40
CA ILE A 292 19.85 -1.73 3.14
C ILE A 292 19.52 -3.15 3.59
N LYS A 293 20.42 -4.09 3.30
CA LYS A 293 20.44 -5.43 3.89
C LYS A 293 21.89 -5.89 4.00
N THR A 294 22.43 -5.93 5.22
CA THR A 294 23.83 -6.29 5.45
C THR A 294 24.02 -6.85 6.87
N THR A 295 25.02 -7.72 7.05
CA THR A 295 25.44 -8.21 8.37
C THR A 295 26.52 -7.33 9.00
N ASN A 296 27.17 -6.46 8.21
CA ASN A 296 28.23 -5.59 8.69
C ASN A 296 27.78 -4.14 8.55
N LEU A 297 28.09 -3.28 9.52
CA LEU A 297 27.92 -1.82 9.45
C LEU A 297 28.85 -1.15 8.41
N ASN A 298 29.02 -1.75 7.23
CA ASN A 298 29.60 -1.08 6.08
C ASN A 298 28.54 -0.18 5.45
N LEU A 299 28.27 0.92 6.16
CA LEU A 299 27.27 1.93 5.84
C LEU A 299 27.54 2.62 4.50
N LEU A 300 28.76 2.50 3.98
CA LEU A 300 29.18 3.11 2.72
C LEU A 300 28.60 2.42 1.49
N ASN A 301 28.26 1.14 1.53
CA ASN A 301 27.74 0.43 0.36
C ASN A 301 26.46 1.09 -0.17
N SER A 302 25.52 1.40 0.72
CA SER A 302 24.28 2.09 0.36
C SER A 302 24.53 3.50 -0.21
N LYS A 303 25.53 4.21 0.33
CA LYS A 303 25.97 5.50 -0.21
C LYS A 303 26.56 5.36 -1.61
N TYR A 304 27.43 4.37 -1.84
CA TYR A 304 28.01 4.12 -3.17
C TYR A 304 26.96 3.75 -4.21
N THR A 305 25.94 2.96 -3.83
CA THR A 305 24.80 2.65 -4.71
C THR A 305 24.07 3.92 -5.13
N LEU A 306 23.75 4.81 -4.19
CA LEU A 306 23.08 6.08 -4.48
C LEU A 306 23.96 7.04 -5.29
N ASP A 307 25.26 7.13 -4.97
CA ASP A 307 26.22 7.95 -5.71
C ASP A 307 26.34 7.48 -7.18
N SER A 308 26.32 6.16 -7.40
CA SER A 308 26.39 5.55 -8.73
C SER A 308 25.11 5.80 -9.51
N TYR A 309 23.95 5.56 -8.90
CA TYR A 309 22.64 5.85 -9.49
C TYR A 309 22.50 7.34 -9.85
N ALA A 310 22.94 8.23 -8.97
CA ALA A 310 22.91 9.67 -9.24
C ALA A 310 23.77 10.06 -10.44
N LYS A 311 24.98 9.50 -10.54
CA LYS A 311 25.89 9.73 -11.66
C LYS A 311 25.31 9.22 -12.98
N GLU A 312 24.73 8.02 -12.98
CA GLU A 312 24.13 7.40 -14.17
C GLU A 312 22.91 8.15 -14.69
N ASN A 313 22.13 8.75 -13.78
CA ASN A 313 20.89 9.46 -14.11
C ASN A 313 21.06 11.00 -14.16
N GLY A 314 22.28 11.52 -14.06
CA GLY A 314 22.55 12.96 -14.10
C GLY A 314 21.94 13.76 -12.94
N ILE A 315 21.70 13.11 -11.81
CA ILE A 315 21.10 13.70 -10.61
C ILE A 315 22.17 14.45 -9.82
N LYS A 316 21.88 15.70 -9.46
CA LYS A 316 22.74 16.48 -8.55
C LYS A 316 22.32 16.21 -7.11
N LEU A 317 23.26 15.78 -6.28
CA LEU A 317 23.03 15.48 -4.87
C LEU A 317 23.34 16.69 -3.99
N LYS A 318 22.52 16.91 -2.95
CA LYS A 318 22.86 17.84 -1.85
C LYS A 318 23.73 17.12 -0.83
N ASN A 319 24.51 17.82 0.00
CA ASN A 319 25.37 17.18 1.01
C ASN A 319 24.62 16.58 2.23
N GLN A 320 23.41 16.05 2.05
CA GLN A 320 22.59 15.45 3.09
C GLN A 320 22.25 14.01 2.73
N PHE A 321 22.78 13.09 3.53
CA PHE A 321 22.58 11.65 3.41
C PHE A 321 22.13 11.09 4.77
N TRP A 322 21.17 10.17 4.77
CA TRP A 322 20.79 9.50 6.00
C TRP A 322 20.36 8.06 5.76
N GLN A 323 20.41 7.29 6.84
CA GLN A 323 20.01 5.90 6.88
C GLN A 323 18.99 5.73 7.97
N GLU A 324 17.90 5.03 7.64
CA GLU A 324 16.80 4.69 8.54
C GLU A 324 16.78 3.17 8.63
N PHE A 325 17.04 2.63 9.82
CA PHE A 325 17.05 1.19 10.06
C PHE A 325 15.72 0.74 10.64
N ASN A 326 15.29 -0.49 10.38
CA ASN A 326 14.08 -1.03 11.01
C ASN A 326 14.33 -1.33 12.49
N ASP A 327 15.53 -1.81 12.79
CA ASP A 327 16.04 -2.07 14.13
C ASP A 327 17.57 -1.88 14.13
N PHE A 328 18.17 -1.60 15.29
CA PHE A 328 19.63 -1.48 15.39
C PHE A 328 20.20 -2.79 15.96
N PRO A 329 21.16 -3.43 15.27
CA PRO A 329 21.72 -4.70 15.70
C PRO A 329 22.34 -4.60 17.09
N THR A 330 22.30 -5.69 17.85
CA THR A 330 22.95 -5.80 19.17
C THR A 330 24.19 -6.70 19.13
N SER A 331 24.29 -7.53 18.08
CA SER A 331 25.41 -8.40 17.75
C SER A 331 25.98 -8.07 16.38
N ASN A 332 27.26 -8.41 16.17
CA ASN A 332 27.93 -8.29 14.86
C ASN A 332 27.39 -9.27 13.81
N ASP A 333 26.62 -10.29 14.22
CA ASP A 333 26.02 -11.29 13.32
C ASP A 333 24.57 -10.95 12.93
N ASP A 334 24.00 -9.89 13.51
CA ASP A 334 22.61 -9.50 13.28
C ASP A 334 22.44 -8.90 11.88
N GLU A 335 21.40 -9.35 11.16
CA GLU A 335 21.07 -8.79 9.87
C GLU A 335 20.41 -7.42 10.02
N ILE A 336 21.08 -6.39 9.49
CA ILE A 336 20.60 -5.01 9.48
C ILE A 336 19.73 -4.80 8.24
N ARG A 337 18.51 -4.30 8.46
CA ARG A 337 17.58 -3.92 7.39
C ARG A 337 17.17 -2.46 7.54
N GLY A 338 17.01 -1.78 6.42
CA GLY A 338 16.63 -0.37 6.43
C GLY A 338 16.59 0.23 5.03
N ASN A 339 16.62 1.55 4.97
CA ASN A 339 16.73 2.33 3.73
C ASN A 339 17.75 3.44 3.90
N ALA A 340 18.53 3.70 2.85
CA ALA A 340 19.39 4.87 2.75
C ALA A 340 18.78 5.89 1.81
N PHE A 341 18.98 7.17 2.08
CA PHE A 341 18.39 8.28 1.35
C PHE A 341 19.44 9.37 1.07
N TYR A 342 19.32 10.00 -0.08
CA TYR A 342 20.13 11.16 -0.48
C TYR A 342 19.23 12.25 -1.04
N LEU A 343 19.29 13.48 -0.49
CA LEU A 343 18.52 14.59 -1.06
C LEU A 343 19.09 15.04 -2.40
N ILE A 344 18.21 15.40 -3.33
CA ILE A 344 18.59 15.88 -4.66
C ILE A 344 18.39 17.41 -4.77
N ILE A 345 19.17 18.05 -5.64
CA ILE A 345 19.00 19.44 -6.04
C ILE A 345 17.93 19.46 -7.14
N GLU A 346 16.89 20.27 -6.93
CA GLU A 346 15.84 20.49 -7.95
C GLU A 346 16.34 21.26 -9.16
#